data_AF-A0A9X8YQI5-F1
#
_entry.id   AF-A0A9X8YQI5-F1
#
_cell.length_a   1.000
_cell.length_b   1.000
_cell.length_c   1.000
_cell.angle_alpha   90.00
_cell.angle_beta   90.00
_cell.angle_gamma   90.00
#
_symmetry.space_group_name_H-M   'P 1'
#
loop_
_entity.id
_entity.type
_entity.pdbx_description
1 polymer ?
#
loop_
_entity_poly.entity_id
_entity_poly.type
_entity_poly.pdbx_seq_one_letter_code
_entity_poly.pdbx_strand_id
1 'polypeptide(L)' 'MMSKQPRIAVVGAGLGGAAAAGLLQKAGFTVDLYEQSP' A
#
# COMPACT_ATOMS: atom_id res chain seq x y z
N MET A 1 4.54 -23.69 -8.25
CA MET A 1 4.41 -23.18 -6.87
C MET A 1 3.76 -21.81 -6.98
N MET A 2 2.57 -21.59 -6.41
CA MET A 2 1.96 -20.26 -6.41
C MET A 2 2.87 -19.36 -5.57
N SER A 3 3.56 -18.39 -6.17
CA SER A 3 4.32 -17.41 -5.41
C SER A 3 3.30 -16.64 -4.56
N LYS A 4 3.50 -16.61 -3.24
CA LYS A 4 2.67 -15.78 -2.37
C LYS A 4 2.82 -14.34 -2.85
N GLN A 5 1.73 -13.72 -3.30
CA GLN A 5 1.77 -12.31 -3.67
C GLN A 5 2.25 -11.50 -2.45
N PRO A 6 3.24 -10.62 -2.61
CA PRO A 6 3.73 -9.81 -1.51
C PRO A 6 2.60 -8.91 -1.00
N ARG A 7 2.41 -8.93 0.32
CA ARG A 7 1.53 -7.99 1.02
C ARG A 7 2.33 -6.76 1.40
N ILE A 8 1.83 -5.58 1.08
CA ILE A 8 2.53 -4.32 1.31
C ILE A 8 1.76 -3.49 2.32
N ALA A 9 2.45 -2.97 3.34
CA ALA A 9 1.90 -1.98 4.27
C ALA A 9 2.57 -0.63 4.01
N VAL A 10 1.76 0.41 3.85
CA VAL A 10 2.21 1.80 3.79
C VAL A 10 1.79 2.48 5.10
N VAL A 11 2.75 3.06 5.83
CA VAL A 11 2.51 3.72 7.13
C VAL A 11 2.66 5.23 6.95
N GLY A 12 1.59 5.97 7.25
CA GLY A 12 1.41 7.39 6.99
C GLY A 12 0.64 7.63 5.70
N ALA A 13 -0.53 8.26 5.77
CA ALA A 13 -1.43 8.61 4.67
C ALA A 13 -1.37 10.09 4.27
N GLY A 14 -0.26 10.77 4.56
CA GLY A 14 0.08 12.03 3.89
C GLY A 14 0.25 11.84 2.37
N LEU A 15 0.48 12.94 1.64
CA LEU A 15 0.55 12.92 0.16
C LEU A 15 1.45 11.82 -0.41
N GLY A 16 2.64 11.64 0.16
CA GLY A 16 3.58 10.61 -0.30
C GLY A 16 3.08 9.18 -0.09
N GLY A 17 2.49 8.91 1.07
CA GLY A 17 1.97 7.57 1.40
C GLY A 17 0.71 7.22 0.60
N ALA A 18 -0.20 8.18 0.44
CA ALA A 18 -1.37 8.01 -0.41
C ALA A 18 -0.98 7.78 -1.89
N ALA A 19 0.00 8.54 -2.41
CA ALA A 19 0.50 8.35 -3.76
C ALA A 19 1.17 6.98 -3.95
N ALA A 20 2.01 6.55 -3.01
CA ALA A 20 2.66 5.25 -3.04
C ALA A 20 1.63 4.11 -3.02
N ALA A 21 0.67 4.15 -2.10
CA ALA A 21 -0.39 3.14 -2.01
C ALA A 21 -1.23 3.06 -3.30
N GLY A 22 -1.59 4.21 -3.88
CA GLY A 22 -2.34 4.27 -5.14
C GLY A 22 -1.56 3.70 -6.33
N LEU A 23 -0.27 3.99 -6.46
CA LEU A 23 0.57 3.46 -7.53
C LEU A 23 0.81 1.94 -7.38
N LEU A 24 1.02 1.47 -6.14
CA LEU A 24 1.18 0.04 -5.85
C LEU A 24 -0.11 -0.74 -6.13
N GLN A 25 -1.29 -0.19 -5.77
CA GLN A 25 -2.57 -0.79 -6.16
C GLN A 25 -2.72 -0.89 -7.69
N LYS A 26 -2.38 0.19 -8.42
CA LYS A 26 -2.43 0.18 -9.90
C LYS A 26 -1.49 -0.84 -10.53
N ALA A 27 -0.38 -1.15 -9.86
CA ALA A 27 0.56 -2.19 -10.29
C ALA A 27 0.13 -3.62 -9.92
N GLY A 28 -1.05 -3.79 -9.28
CA GLY A 28 -1.63 -5.10 -8.96
C GLY A 28 -1.19 -5.68 -7.61
N PHE A 29 -0.56 -4.88 -6.74
CA PHE A 29 -0.20 -5.32 -5.39
C PHE A 29 -1.36 -5.21 -4.42
N THR A 30 -1.39 -6.12 -3.44
CA THR A 30 -2.26 -5.99 -2.25
C THR A 30 -1.60 -5.02 -1.27
N VAL A 31 -2.28 -3.90 -0.97
CA VAL A 31 -1.73 -2.80 -0.17
C VAL A 31 -2.68 -2.42 0.96
N ASP A 32 -2.17 -2.39 2.19
CA ASP A 32 -2.84 -1.85 3.38
C ASP A 32 -2.23 -0.47 3.71
N LEU A 33 -3.04 0.59 3.81
CA LEU A 33 -2.59 1.95 4.15
C LEU A 33 -3.03 2.30 5.58
N TYR A 34 -2.08 2.72 6.41
CA TYR A 34 -2.31 3.10 7.81
C TYR A 34 -2.04 4.59 8.01
N GLU A 35 -2.85 5.22 8.86
CA GLU A 35 -2.70 6.61 9.29
C GLU A 35 -2.93 6.69 10.80
N GLN A 36 -2.17 7.55 11.49
CA GLN A 36 -2.34 7.78 12.92
C GLN A 36 -3.51 8.75 13.20
N SER A 37 -3.79 9.64 12.25
CA SER A 37 -4.88 10.61 12.32
C SER A 37 -6.23 9.88 12.20
N PRO A 38 -7.24 10.25 13.01
CA PRO A 38 -8.59 9.67 12.93
C PRO A 38 -9.27 9.85 11.57
#